data_AF-A0A6G1JA67-F1
#
_entry.id   AF-A0A6G1JA67-F1
#
_cell.length_a   1.000
_cell.length_b   1.000
_cell.length_c   1.000
_cell.angle_alpha   90.00
_cell.angle_beta   90.00
_cell.angle_gamma   90.00
#
_symmetry.space_group_name_H-M   'P 1'
#
loop_
_entity.id
_entity.type
_entity.pdbx_description
1 polymer ?
#
loop_
_entity_poly.entity_id
_entity_poly.type
_entity_poly.pdbx_seq_one_letter_code
_entity_poly.pdbx_strand_id
1 'polypeptide(L)'
;PPTATARPTPKKTVSLKLTIPKHEPDVKEKRQLASRKGAAKKWIPKLQNAFPDDKEIKKAYNLKLMRHYPANPTPAQPIPDQRSPVIQESPRVTKLLKSFPALDIPATPPKTPLEVNREKRNLLRLAGNQMNTQSREAIKLAWESFAKPDYPKREVMVESALPVEDLEKEHLGRPNRLPEWKKHKTSKF
;
A
#
# COMPACT_ATOMS: atom_id res chain seq x y z
N PRO A 1 63.57 -20.40 25.11
CA PRO A 1 63.31 -21.26 23.93
C PRO A 1 61.79 -21.52 23.79
N PRO A 2 61.15 -21.19 22.65
CA PRO A 2 59.70 -21.19 22.53
C PRO A 2 59.12 -22.58 22.23
N THR A 3 57.97 -22.85 22.86
CA THR A 3 57.17 -24.07 22.79
C THR A 3 56.42 -24.18 21.46
N ALA A 4 56.52 -25.32 20.79
CA ALA A 4 55.85 -25.59 19.51
C ALA A 4 54.33 -25.73 19.68
N THR A 5 53.55 -24.87 19.05
CA THR A 5 52.08 -24.97 18.93
C THR A 5 51.71 -25.90 17.77
N ALA A 6 50.93 -26.94 18.07
CA ALA A 6 50.45 -27.92 17.11
C ALA A 6 49.48 -27.32 16.08
N ARG A 7 49.65 -27.70 14.81
CA ARG A 7 48.84 -27.28 13.67
C ARG A 7 47.44 -27.93 13.72
N PRO A 8 46.32 -27.18 13.64
CA PRO A 8 45.00 -27.77 13.58
C PRO A 8 44.78 -28.48 12.23
N THR A 9 44.35 -29.74 12.27
CA THR A 9 44.01 -30.52 11.08
C THR A 9 42.68 -30.03 10.45
N PRO A 10 42.58 -29.97 9.10
CA PRO A 10 41.37 -29.50 8.43
C PRO A 10 40.19 -30.46 8.66
N LYS A 11 39.06 -29.91 9.13
CA LYS A 11 37.82 -30.66 9.35
C LYS A 11 37.21 -31.05 7.99
N LYS A 12 36.91 -32.34 7.80
CA LYS A 12 36.23 -32.86 6.60
C LYS A 12 34.80 -32.32 6.57
N THR A 13 34.52 -31.38 5.66
CA THR A 13 33.16 -30.93 5.35
C THR A 13 32.52 -31.90 4.36
N VAL A 14 31.42 -32.54 4.77
CA VAL A 14 30.65 -33.42 3.88
C VAL A 14 29.74 -32.53 3.03
N SER A 15 29.92 -32.50 1.71
CA SER A 15 29.04 -31.74 0.82
C SER A 15 27.73 -32.50 0.60
N LEU A 16 26.70 -32.11 1.33
CA LEU A 16 25.36 -32.67 1.16
C LEU A 16 24.67 -31.96 -0.02
N LYS A 17 24.39 -32.71 -1.10
CA LYS A 17 23.69 -32.20 -2.28
C LYS A 17 22.21 -32.54 -2.20
N LEU A 18 21.38 -31.53 -1.93
CA LEU A 18 19.93 -31.69 -1.89
C LEU A 18 19.37 -31.65 -3.31
N THR A 19 18.72 -32.74 -3.75
CA THR A 19 18.07 -32.83 -5.07
C THR A 19 16.57 -32.71 -4.86
N ILE A 20 16.01 -31.53 -5.15
CA ILE A 20 14.56 -31.30 -5.05
C ILE A 20 13.89 -31.96 -6.25
N PRO A 21 12.93 -32.90 -6.04
CA PRO A 21 12.18 -33.49 -7.13
C PRO A 21 11.44 -32.39 -7.90
N LYS A 22 11.71 -32.29 -9.20
CA LYS A 22 11.01 -31.34 -10.07
C LYS A 22 9.71 -31.98 -10.54
N HIS A 23 8.61 -31.24 -10.42
CA HIS A 23 7.33 -31.64 -10.99
C HIS A 23 7.46 -31.76 -12.51
N GLU A 24 7.12 -32.93 -13.06
CA GLU A 24 7.04 -33.12 -14.51
C GLU A 24 5.68 -32.66 -15.01
N PRO A 25 5.60 -31.56 -15.79
CA PRO A 25 4.32 -31.01 -16.17
C PRO A 25 3.59 -31.92 -17.16
N ASP A 26 2.29 -32.07 -16.94
CA ASP A 26 1.39 -32.81 -17.83
C ASP A 26 1.31 -32.11 -19.21
N VAL A 27 0.84 -32.81 -20.25
CA VAL A 27 0.71 -32.29 -21.62
C VAL A 27 -0.12 -31.00 -21.66
N LYS A 28 -1.20 -30.93 -20.86
CA LYS A 28 -2.02 -29.70 -20.75
C LYS A 28 -1.23 -28.56 -20.12
N GLU A 29 -0.45 -28.84 -19.08
CA GLU A 29 0.38 -27.85 -18.40
C GLU A 29 1.53 -27.37 -19.28
N LYS A 30 2.16 -28.27 -20.04
CA LYS A 30 3.18 -27.92 -21.05
C LYS A 30 2.61 -26.95 -22.09
N ARG A 31 1.38 -27.19 -22.56
CA ARG A 31 0.68 -26.30 -23.50
C ARG A 31 0.37 -24.94 -22.87
N GLN A 32 -0.09 -24.91 -21.62
CA GLN A 32 -0.31 -23.65 -20.90
C GLN A 32 1.00 -22.88 -20.67
N LEU A 33 2.07 -23.57 -20.28
CA LEU A 33 3.39 -22.98 -20.09
C LEU A 33 3.94 -22.42 -21.39
N ALA A 34 3.78 -23.13 -22.52
CA ALA A 34 4.16 -22.64 -23.83
C ALA A 34 3.37 -21.39 -24.22
N SER A 35 2.05 -21.38 -24.00
CA SER A 35 1.20 -20.21 -24.21
C SER A 35 1.65 -19.01 -23.38
N ARG A 36 1.87 -19.21 -22.07
CA ARG A 36 2.36 -18.18 -21.14
C ARG A 36 3.72 -17.65 -21.56
N LYS A 37 4.67 -18.52 -21.92
CA LYS A 37 5.99 -18.12 -22.44
C LYS A 37 5.88 -17.33 -23.74
N GLY A 38 5.00 -17.74 -24.65
CA GLY A 38 4.74 -17.04 -25.91
C GLY A 38 4.14 -15.66 -25.69
N ALA A 39 3.15 -15.54 -24.79
CA ALA A 39 2.58 -14.27 -24.38
C ALA A 39 3.65 -13.38 -23.74
N ALA A 40 4.42 -13.89 -22.78
CA ALA A 40 5.50 -13.13 -22.14
C ALA A 40 6.48 -12.58 -23.18
N LYS A 41 6.95 -13.40 -24.12
CA LYS A 41 7.84 -12.95 -25.21
C LYS A 41 7.23 -11.82 -26.06
N LYS A 42 5.93 -11.88 -26.35
CA LYS A 42 5.22 -10.79 -27.06
C LYS A 42 5.16 -9.48 -26.28
N TRP A 43 5.20 -9.55 -24.95
CA TRP A 43 5.10 -8.39 -24.06
C TRP A 43 6.45 -7.79 -23.68
N ILE A 44 7.55 -8.56 -23.72
CA ILE A 44 8.92 -8.06 -23.45
C ILE A 44 9.23 -6.72 -24.13
N PRO A 45 9.04 -6.54 -25.46
CA PRO A 45 9.37 -5.27 -26.10
C PRO A 45 8.50 -4.10 -25.62
N LYS A 46 7.25 -4.37 -25.22
CA LYS A 46 6.34 -3.34 -24.70
C LYS A 46 6.68 -2.91 -23.27
N LEU A 47 7.30 -3.82 -22.50
CA LEU A 47 7.71 -3.57 -21.11
C LEU A 47 9.08 -2.87 -21.02
N GLN A 48 9.85 -2.79 -22.11
CA GLN A 48 11.13 -2.09 -22.14
C GLN A 48 10.97 -0.56 -22.21
N ASN A 49 9.85 -0.07 -22.75
CA ASN A 49 9.55 1.35 -22.78
C ASN A 49 8.90 1.76 -21.45
N ALA A 50 9.59 2.62 -20.69
CA ALA A 50 9.10 3.13 -19.41
C ALA A 50 7.85 4.02 -19.56
N PHE A 51 7.63 4.59 -20.75
CA PHE A 51 6.52 5.50 -21.03
C PHE A 51 5.59 4.91 -22.09
N PRO A 52 4.26 5.06 -21.92
CA PRO A 52 3.29 4.56 -22.88
C PRO A 52 3.34 5.36 -24.19
N ASP A 53 3.08 4.67 -25.29
CA ASP A 53 3.05 5.28 -26.62
C ASP A 53 1.76 6.10 -26.82
N ASP A 54 1.74 7.09 -27.71
CA ASP A 54 0.54 7.91 -28.00
C ASP A 54 -0.68 7.06 -28.39
N LYS A 55 -0.45 5.95 -29.09
CA LYS A 55 -1.51 4.99 -29.46
C LYS A 55 -2.08 4.29 -28.23
N GLU A 56 -1.25 3.99 -27.24
CA GLU A 56 -1.65 3.37 -25.98
C GLU A 56 -2.38 4.36 -25.08
N ILE A 57 -1.89 5.60 -25.01
CA ILE A 57 -2.56 6.71 -24.30
C ILE A 57 -3.96 6.94 -24.86
N LYS A 58 -4.11 7.02 -26.20
CA LYS A 58 -5.42 7.18 -26.85
C LYS A 58 -6.37 6.01 -26.58
N LYS A 59 -5.87 4.77 -26.59
CA LYS A 59 -6.68 3.59 -26.24
C LYS A 59 -7.09 3.57 -24.77
N ALA A 60 -6.15 3.94 -23.88
CA ALA A 60 -6.41 4.04 -22.45
C ALA A 60 -7.40 5.16 -22.12
N TYR A 61 -7.42 6.24 -22.90
CA TYR A 61 -8.35 7.35 -22.69
C TYR A 61 -9.82 6.91 -22.77
N ASN A 62 -10.17 6.05 -23.72
CA ASN A 62 -11.53 5.49 -23.81
C ASN A 62 -11.88 4.65 -22.57
N LEU A 63 -10.92 3.87 -22.06
CA LEU A 63 -11.11 3.07 -20.84
C LEU A 63 -11.16 3.95 -19.58
N LYS A 64 -10.39 5.03 -19.53
CA LYS A 64 -10.44 6.05 -18.48
C LYS A 64 -11.84 6.69 -18.46
N LEU A 65 -12.36 7.11 -19.63
CA LEU A 65 -13.69 7.69 -19.74
C LEU A 65 -14.77 6.71 -19.25
N MET A 66 -14.70 5.44 -19.63
CA MET A 66 -15.62 4.39 -19.19
C MET A 66 -15.60 4.13 -17.68
N ARG A 67 -14.46 4.30 -17.01
CA ARG A 67 -14.33 4.11 -15.56
C ARG A 67 -14.86 5.30 -14.76
N HIS A 68 -14.76 6.51 -15.30
CA HIS A 68 -15.04 7.75 -14.56
C HIS A 68 -16.35 8.42 -14.97
N TYR A 69 -16.87 8.12 -16.17
CA TYR A 69 -18.10 8.69 -16.70
C TYR A 69 -19.01 7.55 -17.16
N PRO A 70 -19.83 6.98 -16.26
CA PRO A 70 -20.89 6.08 -16.69
C PRO A 70 -21.80 6.83 -17.68
N ALA A 71 -22.00 6.25 -18.86
CA ALA A 71 -22.72 6.88 -19.97
C ALA A 71 -24.18 7.22 -19.65
N ASN A 72 -24.72 6.72 -18.54
CA ASN A 72 -25.96 7.14 -17.92
C ASN A 72 -25.73 7.14 -16.41
N PRO A 73 -26.06 8.20 -15.66
CA PRO A 73 -26.32 8.08 -14.24
C PRO A 73 -27.62 7.29 -14.11
N THR A 74 -27.56 5.97 -14.28
CA THR A 74 -28.62 5.11 -13.78
C THR A 74 -28.74 5.49 -12.30
N PRO A 75 -29.92 5.93 -11.82
CA PRO A 75 -30.10 6.15 -10.40
C PRO A 75 -29.61 4.89 -9.74
N ALA A 76 -28.55 5.02 -8.94
CA ALA A 76 -27.95 3.90 -8.25
C ALA A 76 -29.12 3.20 -7.57
N GLN A 77 -29.52 2.04 -8.11
CA GLN A 77 -30.34 1.14 -7.33
C GLN A 77 -29.59 1.03 -6.03
N PRO A 78 -30.25 1.28 -4.88
CA PRO A 78 -29.59 1.14 -3.60
C PRO A 78 -29.01 -0.26 -3.64
N ILE A 79 -27.69 -0.35 -3.77
CA ILE A 79 -26.97 -1.61 -3.68
C ILE A 79 -27.46 -2.10 -2.32
N PRO A 80 -28.27 -3.16 -2.26
CA PRO A 80 -28.78 -3.64 -0.99
C PRO A 80 -27.51 -3.85 -0.18
N ASP A 81 -27.40 -3.13 0.95
CA ASP A 81 -26.19 -2.99 1.77
C ASP A 81 -25.34 -4.22 1.50
N GLN A 82 -24.19 -4.05 0.83
CA GLN A 82 -23.19 -5.09 0.80
C GLN A 82 -22.75 -5.25 2.25
N ARG A 83 -23.59 -5.97 3.00
CA ARG A 83 -23.22 -6.85 4.09
C ARG A 83 -22.10 -7.64 3.44
N SER A 84 -20.88 -7.23 3.73
CA SER A 84 -19.72 -8.09 3.54
C SER A 84 -20.17 -9.51 3.84
N PRO A 85 -19.96 -10.48 2.93
CA PRO A 85 -20.39 -11.83 3.22
C PRO A 85 -19.89 -12.16 4.61
N VAL A 86 -20.80 -12.48 5.53
CA VAL A 86 -20.42 -12.81 6.91
C VAL A 86 -19.43 -13.93 6.76
N ILE A 87 -18.16 -13.64 7.05
CA ILE A 87 -17.08 -14.60 6.92
C ILE A 87 -17.41 -15.67 7.95
N GLN A 88 -18.01 -16.76 7.50
CA GLN A 88 -18.21 -17.91 8.37
C GLN A 88 -16.82 -18.48 8.63
N GLU A 89 -16.30 -18.18 9.82
CA GLU A 89 -15.02 -18.71 10.26
C GLU A 89 -15.11 -20.24 10.29
N SER A 90 -14.42 -20.90 9.37
CA SER A 90 -14.43 -22.37 9.39
C SER A 90 -13.77 -22.86 10.68
N PRO A 91 -14.36 -23.84 11.40
CA PRO A 91 -13.78 -24.39 12.64
C PRO A 91 -12.36 -24.93 12.43
N ARG A 92 -12.07 -25.39 11.22
CA ARG A 92 -10.75 -25.86 10.81
C ARG A 92 -9.72 -24.72 10.76
N VAL A 93 -10.08 -23.57 10.18
CA VAL A 93 -9.18 -22.40 10.06
C VAL A 93 -8.97 -21.74 11.42
N THR A 94 -10.00 -21.64 12.27
CA THR A 94 -9.85 -21.07 13.62
C THR A 94 -8.99 -21.96 14.52
N LYS A 95 -9.13 -23.30 14.42
CA LYS A 95 -8.27 -24.25 15.12
C LYS A 95 -6.82 -24.18 14.64
N LEU A 96 -6.59 -24.00 13.34
CA LEU A 96 -5.26 -23.83 12.77
C LEU A 96 -4.63 -22.50 13.22
N LEU A 97 -5.39 -21.41 13.20
CA LEU A 97 -4.93 -20.10 13.68
C LEU A 97 -4.54 -20.14 15.17
N LYS A 98 -5.35 -20.80 16.01
CA LYS A 98 -5.06 -21.00 17.44
C LYS A 98 -3.90 -21.97 17.70
N SER A 99 -3.54 -22.80 16.73
CA SER A 99 -2.41 -23.74 16.85
C SER A 99 -1.06 -23.10 16.55
N PHE A 100 -1.04 -21.89 15.97
CA PHE A 100 0.22 -21.17 15.84
C PHE A 100 0.68 -20.71 17.23
N PRO A 101 1.97 -20.91 17.56
CA PRO A 101 2.53 -20.35 18.79
C PRO A 101 2.33 -18.84 18.76
N ALA A 102 1.93 -18.26 19.88
CA ALA A 102 1.91 -16.82 20.03
C ALA A 102 3.30 -16.30 19.66
N LEU A 103 3.39 -15.50 18.61
CA LEU A 103 4.64 -14.84 18.27
C LEU A 103 4.94 -13.91 19.43
N ASP A 104 6.01 -14.20 20.18
CA ASP A 104 6.58 -13.27 21.14
C ASP A 104 7.07 -12.06 20.36
N ILE A 105 6.18 -11.10 20.15
CA ILE A 105 6.53 -9.80 19.59
C ILE A 105 7.36 -9.14 20.70
N PRO A 106 8.68 -8.98 20.53
CA PRO A 106 9.48 -8.33 21.55
C PRO A 106 8.91 -6.94 21.79
N ALA A 107 8.73 -6.60 23.07
CA ALA A 107 8.33 -5.26 23.47
C ALA A 107 9.18 -4.24 22.71
N THR A 108 8.55 -3.20 22.17
CA THR A 108 9.20 -2.19 21.34
C THR A 108 10.48 -1.74 22.05
N PRO A 109 11.67 -1.90 21.43
CA PRO A 109 12.91 -1.60 22.11
C PRO A 109 12.90 -0.14 22.58
N PRO A 110 13.52 0.16 23.74
CA PRO A 110 13.60 1.53 24.21
C PRO A 110 14.24 2.40 23.12
N LYS A 111 13.57 3.51 22.79
CA LYS A 111 14.03 4.45 21.76
C LYS A 111 15.48 4.82 22.02
N THR A 112 16.29 4.73 20.99
CA THR A 112 17.70 5.11 21.10
C THR A 112 17.81 6.61 21.41
N PRO A 113 18.88 7.07 22.09
CA PRO A 113 19.10 8.50 22.32
C PRO A 113 19.07 9.34 21.03
N LEU A 114 19.47 8.74 19.91
CA LEU A 114 19.43 9.36 18.59
C LEU A 114 18.00 9.59 18.09
N GLU A 115 17.10 8.61 18.28
CA GLU A 115 15.68 8.73 17.94
C GLU A 115 14.97 9.77 18.82
N VAL A 116 15.26 9.77 20.12
CA VAL A 116 14.71 10.77 21.05
C VAL A 116 15.15 12.19 20.66
N ASN A 117 16.42 12.37 20.29
CA ASN A 117 16.91 13.66 19.82
C ASN A 117 16.30 14.08 18.48
N ARG A 118 16.08 13.13 17.57
CA ARG A 118 15.40 13.38 16.30
C ARG A 118 13.95 13.81 16.52
N GLU A 119 13.24 13.15 17.43
CA GLU A 119 11.85 13.48 17.79
C GLU A 119 11.76 14.88 18.41
N LYS A 120 12.66 15.23 19.33
CA LYS A 120 12.75 16.60 19.89
C LYS A 120 12.97 17.66 18.81
N ARG A 121 13.89 17.41 17.87
CA ARG A 121 14.13 18.33 16.74
C ARG A 121 12.91 18.47 15.84
N ASN A 122 12.19 17.38 15.59
CA ASN A 122 10.97 17.40 14.79
C ASN A 122 9.86 18.21 15.48
N LEU A 123 9.69 18.07 16.79
CA LEU A 123 8.73 18.86 17.56
C LEU A 123 9.03 20.35 17.52
N LEU A 124 10.31 20.74 17.65
CA LEU A 124 10.72 22.14 17.53
C LEU A 124 10.46 22.70 16.12
N ARG A 125 10.71 21.92 15.08
CA ARG A 125 10.38 22.31 13.69
C ARG A 125 8.88 22.45 13.48
N LEU A 126 8.08 21.55 14.05
CA LEU A 126 6.62 21.62 13.97
C LEU A 126 6.10 22.90 14.62
N ALA A 127 6.59 23.23 15.82
CA ALA A 127 6.23 24.47 16.51
C ALA A 127 6.59 25.72 15.69
N GLY A 128 7.80 25.76 15.10
CA GLY A 128 8.21 26.85 14.22
C GLY A 128 7.34 26.97 12.97
N ASN A 129 7.01 25.85 12.33
CA ASN A 129 6.11 25.84 11.17
C ASN A 129 4.71 26.32 11.54
N GLN A 130 4.16 25.89 12.68
CA GLN A 130 2.86 26.33 13.17
C GLN A 130 2.85 27.85 13.36
N MET A 131 3.86 28.42 14.03
CA MET A 131 4.00 29.86 14.20
C MET A 131 4.05 30.60 12.86
N ASN A 132 4.86 30.11 11.92
CA ASN A 132 4.97 30.71 10.59
C ASN A 132 3.63 30.69 9.85
N THR A 133 2.90 29.57 9.90
CA THR A 133 1.60 29.42 9.21
C THR A 133 0.45 30.19 9.88
N GLN A 134 0.55 30.51 11.18
CA GLN A 134 -0.43 31.32 11.90
C GLN A 134 -0.22 32.82 11.72
N SER A 135 0.90 33.24 11.13
CA SER A 135 1.15 34.66 10.86
C SER A 135 0.12 35.21 9.88
N ARG A 136 -0.30 36.47 10.10
CA ARG A 136 -1.29 37.14 9.25
C ARG A 136 -0.83 37.22 7.79
N GLU A 137 0.47 37.37 7.57
CA GLU A 137 1.09 37.39 6.26
C GLU A 137 1.03 36.03 5.56
N ALA A 138 1.37 34.94 6.26
CA ALA A 138 1.26 33.59 5.70
C ALA A 138 -0.19 33.22 5.40
N ILE A 139 -1.13 33.60 6.26
CA ILE A 139 -2.56 33.44 6.01
C ILE A 139 -2.94 34.22 4.76
N LYS A 140 -2.61 35.51 4.68
CA LYS A 140 -2.91 36.35 3.50
C LYS A 140 -2.32 35.76 2.21
N LEU A 141 -1.07 35.33 2.24
CA LEU A 141 -0.38 34.69 1.10
C LEU A 141 -1.06 33.38 0.68
N ALA A 142 -1.46 32.55 1.65
CA ALA A 142 -2.19 31.32 1.38
C ALA A 142 -3.54 31.66 0.73
N TRP A 143 -4.30 32.60 1.29
CA TRP A 143 -5.54 33.10 0.71
C TRP A 143 -5.33 33.61 -0.73
N GLU A 144 -4.32 34.43 -1.00
CA GLU A 144 -4.01 34.93 -2.35
C GLU A 144 -3.62 33.80 -3.32
N SER A 145 -2.93 32.77 -2.84
CA SER A 145 -2.54 31.61 -3.64
C SER A 145 -3.73 30.71 -3.99
N PHE A 146 -4.70 30.61 -3.09
CA PHE A 146 -5.92 29.81 -3.29
C PHE A 146 -7.09 30.59 -3.90
N ALA A 147 -7.10 31.93 -3.77
CA ALA A 147 -8.15 32.81 -4.29
C ALA A 147 -7.97 33.21 -5.76
N LYS A 148 -6.90 32.74 -6.43
CA LYS A 148 -6.80 32.91 -7.89
C LYS A 148 -7.99 32.18 -8.54
N PRO A 149 -8.83 32.87 -9.34
CA PRO A 149 -9.89 32.22 -10.09
C PRO A 149 -9.28 31.13 -10.95
N ASP A 150 -9.95 29.98 -11.02
CA ASP A 150 -9.41 28.77 -11.61
C ASP A 150 -8.82 29.05 -13.00
N TYR A 151 -7.53 28.77 -13.14
CA TYR A 151 -6.93 28.62 -14.47
C TYR A 151 -7.76 27.59 -15.25
N PRO A 152 -7.97 27.76 -16.57
CA PRO A 152 -8.70 26.79 -17.40
C PRO A 152 -8.05 25.39 -17.47
N LYS A 153 -6.90 25.20 -16.81
CA LYS A 153 -6.12 23.94 -16.75
C LYS A 153 -5.83 23.48 -15.32
N ARG A 154 -6.58 23.93 -14.30
CA ARG A 154 -6.47 23.29 -12.99
C ARG A 154 -7.12 21.92 -13.10
N GLU A 155 -6.34 20.86 -12.87
CA GLU A 155 -6.90 19.55 -12.59
C GLU A 155 -7.90 19.75 -11.45
N VAL A 156 -9.19 19.51 -11.74
CA VAL A 156 -10.32 19.68 -10.84
C VAL A 156 -9.90 19.23 -9.46
N MET A 157 -10.06 20.09 -8.44
CA MET A 157 -9.89 19.66 -7.05
C MET A 157 -10.96 18.60 -6.79
N VAL A 158 -10.58 17.34 -7.02
CA VAL A 158 -11.48 16.20 -6.94
C VAL A 158 -11.94 16.14 -5.49
N GLU A 159 -13.22 16.45 -5.25
CA GLU A 159 -13.88 16.14 -4.00
C GLU A 159 -13.47 14.72 -3.62
N SER A 160 -13.03 14.51 -2.38
CA SER A 160 -12.25 13.34 -1.96
C SER A 160 -12.91 11.96 -2.17
N ALA A 161 -14.06 11.88 -2.85
CA ALA A 161 -14.92 10.73 -3.05
C ALA A 161 -15.34 10.06 -1.73
N LEU A 162 -15.02 10.70 -0.60
CA LEU A 162 -15.41 10.28 0.73
C LEU A 162 -16.73 10.96 1.08
N PRO A 163 -17.69 10.22 1.66
CA PRO A 163 -18.97 10.81 2.07
C PRO A 163 -18.73 11.86 3.15
N VAL A 164 -19.28 13.07 2.94
CA VAL A 164 -19.15 14.19 3.89
C VAL A 164 -19.69 13.82 5.27
N GLU A 165 -20.82 13.12 5.31
CA GLU A 165 -21.46 12.62 6.52
C GLU A 165 -20.53 11.72 7.35
N ASP A 166 -19.71 10.91 6.69
CA ASP A 166 -18.78 10.01 7.36
C ASP A 166 -17.51 10.73 7.84
N LEU A 167 -17.10 11.79 7.14
CA LEU A 167 -16.06 12.72 7.60
C LEU A 167 -16.50 13.49 8.86
N GLU A 168 -17.77 13.91 8.92
CA GLU A 168 -18.34 14.56 10.10
C GLU A 168 -18.45 13.58 11.29
N LYS A 169 -18.91 12.35 11.05
CA LYS A 169 -18.93 11.29 12.07
C LYS A 169 -17.53 11.00 12.60
N GLU A 170 -16.53 10.92 11.74
CA GLU A 170 -15.13 10.76 12.15
C GLU A 170 -14.67 11.92 13.04
N HIS A 171 -14.98 13.15 12.65
CA HIS A 171 -14.64 14.33 13.43
C HIS A 171 -15.27 14.28 14.84
N LEU A 172 -16.51 13.80 14.93
CA LEU A 172 -17.27 13.62 16.18
C LEU A 172 -16.93 12.31 16.93
N GLY A 173 -16.03 11.47 16.41
CA GLY A 173 -15.64 10.20 17.02
C GLY A 173 -16.73 9.12 17.00
N ARG A 174 -17.68 9.22 16.06
CA ARG A 174 -18.80 8.27 15.87
C ARG A 174 -18.47 7.24 14.78
N PRO A 175 -18.99 6.01 14.86
CA PRO A 175 -18.77 4.98 13.84
C PRO A 175 -19.09 5.48 12.43
N ASN A 176 -18.19 5.22 11.47
CA ASN A 176 -18.32 5.63 10.08
C ASN A 176 -17.77 4.56 9.12
N ARG A 177 -18.03 4.72 7.82
CA ARG A 177 -17.60 3.78 6.77
C ARG A 177 -16.33 4.26 6.05
N LEU A 178 -15.56 5.17 6.65
CA LEU A 178 -14.31 5.64 6.05
C LEU A 178 -13.26 4.51 6.03
N PRO A 179 -12.32 4.55 5.08
CA PRO A 179 -11.16 3.66 5.10
C PRO A 179 -10.33 3.81 6.39
N GLU A 180 -9.70 2.73 6.86
CA GLU A 180 -8.91 2.73 8.09
C GLU A 180 -7.83 3.82 8.14
N TRP A 181 -7.18 4.11 7.01
CA TRP A 181 -6.17 5.17 6.91
C TRP A 181 -6.73 6.58 7.17
N LYS A 182 -8.05 6.77 7.10
CA LYS A 182 -8.74 8.04 7.40
C LYS A 182 -9.39 8.05 8.80
N LYS A 183 -9.55 6.89 9.43
CA LYS A 183 -10.11 6.70 10.78
C LYS A 183 -9.02 6.89 11.86
N HIS A 184 -8.78 8.12 12.28
CA HIS A 184 -7.82 8.44 13.35
C HIS A 184 -8.48 8.44 14.74
N LYS A 185 -9.76 8.78 14.84
CA LYS A 185 -10.57 8.77 16.07
C LYS A 185 -11.39 7.49 16.21
N THR A 186 -11.82 6.90 15.09
CA THR A 186 -12.75 5.76 15.08
C THR A 186 -12.11 4.45 14.64
N SER A 187 -10.78 4.33 14.61
CA SER A 187 -10.06 3.11 14.20
C SER A 187 -10.46 1.83 14.94
N LYS A 188 -11.01 1.98 16.15
CA LYS A 188 -11.53 0.89 16.99
C LYS A 188 -12.92 0.37 16.59
N PHE A 189 -13.61 1.06 15.67
CA PHE A 189 -14.96 0.74 15.17
C PHE A 189 -14.90 0.25 13.73
#